data_AF-A0A3M0XUA4-F1
#
_entry.id   AF-A0A3M0XUA4-F1
#
_cell.length_a   1.000
_cell.length_b   1.000
_cell.length_c   1.000
_cell.angle_alpha   90.00
_cell.angle_beta   90.00
_cell.angle_gamma   90.00
#
_symmetry.space_group_name_H-M   'P 1'
#
loop_
_entity.id
_entity.type
_entity.pdbx_description
1 polymer ?
#
loop_
_entity_poly.entity_id
_entity_poly.type
_entity_poly.pdbx_seq_one_letter_code
_entity_poly.pdbx_strand_id
1 'polypeptide(L)'
;MRNNRRSMGAFTLVELLVVISVIALLIGLLLPALAGAGRAAKGAKTQAIMRDVMAAVDTFQVDNNRAPGPFSQKDMGAKENADQVGFTQMENA
;
A
#
# COMPACT_ATOMS: atom_id res chain seq x y z
N MET A 1 15.11 65.48 18.89
CA MET A 1 15.03 64.31 18.01
C MET A 1 13.64 63.69 18.16
N ARG A 2 12.71 63.97 17.21
CA ARG A 2 11.32 63.48 17.27
C ARG A 2 11.29 62.02 16.80
N ASN A 3 11.19 61.10 17.75
CA ASN A 3 11.03 59.68 17.47
C ASN A 3 9.65 59.43 16.85
N ASN A 4 9.63 59.33 15.52
CA ASN A 4 8.46 58.97 14.75
C ASN A 4 8.23 57.45 14.88
N ARG A 5 7.70 57.01 16.02
CA ARG A 5 7.27 55.61 16.18
C ARG A 5 6.07 55.39 15.28
N ARG A 6 6.31 54.83 14.08
CA ARG A 6 5.24 54.31 13.24
C ARG A 6 4.46 53.30 14.07
N SER A 7 3.22 53.64 14.39
CA SER A 7 2.25 52.71 14.95
C SER A 7 2.12 51.55 13.96
N MET A 8 2.81 50.44 14.25
CA MET A 8 2.55 49.17 13.60
C MET A 8 1.20 48.70 14.14
N GLY A 9 0.18 48.66 13.29
CA GLY A 9 -1.17 48.25 13.67
C GLY A 9 -1.16 46.85 14.30
N ALA A 10 -1.82 46.71 15.45
CA ALA A 10 -2.08 45.41 16.05
C ALA A 10 -3.26 44.73 15.33
N PHE A 11 -3.19 43.41 15.16
CA PHE A 11 -4.28 42.62 14.58
C PHE A 11 -5.55 42.72 15.44
N THR A 12 -6.69 42.86 14.78
CA THR A 12 -8.00 42.82 15.42
C THR A 12 -8.44 41.38 15.65
N LEU A 13 -9.29 41.15 16.66
CA LEU A 13 -9.91 39.84 16.90
C LEU A 13 -10.71 39.37 15.68
N VAL A 14 -11.30 40.30 14.93
CA VAL A 14 -12.10 40.01 13.74
C VAL A 14 -11.22 39.48 12.60
N GLU A 15 -10.05 40.07 12.38
CA GLU A 15 -9.10 39.59 11.38
C GLU A 15 -8.63 38.16 11.68
N LEU A 16 -8.32 37.85 12.94
CA LEU A 16 -7.98 36.47 13.32
C LEU A 16 -9.17 35.51 13.17
N LEU A 17 -10.39 35.94 13.52
CA LEU A 17 -11.60 35.12 13.41
C LEU A 17 -11.90 34.74 11.94
N VAL A 18 -11.79 35.68 11.01
CA VAL A 18 -11.99 35.42 9.59
C VAL A 18 -10.95 34.45 9.04
N VAL A 19 -9.71 34.56 9.48
CA VAL A 19 -8.65 33.65 9.01
C VAL A 19 -8.91 32.22 9.45
N ILE A 20 -9.23 32.00 10.73
CA ILE A 20 -9.50 30.64 11.21
C ILE A 20 -10.78 30.06 10.59
N SER A 21 -11.78 30.88 10.29
CA SER A 21 -13.02 30.41 9.66
C SER A 21 -12.78 29.93 8.23
N VAL A 22 -11.95 30.63 7.46
CA VAL A 22 -11.55 30.21 6.11
C VAL A 22 -10.69 28.94 6.16
N ILE A 23 -9.74 28.83 7.10
CA ILE A 23 -8.93 27.61 7.26
C ILE A 23 -9.81 26.40 7.61
N ALA A 24 -10.75 26.57 8.54
CA ALA A 24 -11.68 25.51 8.94
C ALA A 24 -12.55 25.04 7.76
N LEU A 25 -13.04 25.98 6.93
CA LEU A 25 -13.79 25.66 5.72
C LEU A 25 -12.93 24.83 4.74
N LEU A 26 -11.70 25.28 4.46
CA LEU A 26 -10.80 24.58 3.55
C LEU A 26 -10.47 23.16 4.05
N ILE A 27 -10.17 22.99 5.34
CA ILE A 27 -9.92 21.68 5.95
C ILE A 27 -11.17 20.79 5.88
N GLY A 28 -12.36 21.36 6.13
CA GLY A 28 -13.62 20.65 6.03
C GLY A 28 -13.87 20.03 4.65
N LEU A 29 -13.43 20.72 3.59
CA LEU A 29 -13.48 20.19 2.22
C LEU A 29 -12.34 19.19 1.92
N LEU A 30 -11.16 19.38 2.53
CA LEU A 30 -9.97 18.56 2.27
C LEU A 30 -10.05 17.15 2.86
N LEU A 31 -10.55 17.02 4.09
CA LEU A 31 -10.60 15.76 4.83
C LEU A 31 -11.35 14.61 4.11
N PRO A 32 -12.58 14.81 3.58
CA PRO A 32 -13.28 13.75 2.86
C PRO A 32 -12.57 13.36 1.56
N ALA A 33 -12.00 14.32 0.85
CA ALA A 33 -11.22 14.08 -0.37
C ALA A 33 -9.97 13.23 -0.06
N LEU A 34 -9.27 13.53 1.03
CA LEU A 34 -8.10 12.76 1.48
C LEU A 34 -8.45 11.32 1.87
N ALA A 35 -9.58 11.11 2.56
CA ALA A 35 -10.07 9.77 2.88
C ALA A 35 -10.42 8.95 1.61
N GLY A 36 -10.97 9.61 0.58
CA GLY A 36 -11.22 9.02 -0.73
C GLY A 36 -9.93 8.59 -1.44
N ALA A 37 -8.95 9.48 -1.50
CA ALA A 37 -7.63 9.21 -2.07
C ALA A 37 -6.93 8.02 -1.39
N GLY A 38 -7.04 7.90 -0.06
CA GLY A 38 -6.48 6.78 0.69
C GLY A 38 -7.08 5.42 0.31
N ARG A 39 -8.39 5.35 0.06
CA ARG A 39 -9.04 4.10 -0.41
C ARG A 39 -8.60 3.74 -1.84
N ALA A 40 -8.54 4.73 -2.73
CA ALA A 40 -8.06 4.53 -4.10
C ALA A 40 -6.61 4.03 -4.13
N ALA A 41 -5.72 4.62 -3.31
CA ALA A 41 -4.33 4.21 -3.20
C ALA A 41 -4.19 2.76 -2.71
N LYS A 42 -4.99 2.33 -1.73
CA LYS A 42 -5.03 0.93 -1.29
C LYS A 42 -5.45 -0.01 -2.41
N GLY A 43 -6.49 0.34 -3.18
CA GLY A 43 -6.93 -0.44 -4.33
C GLY A 43 -5.86 -0.55 -5.41
N ALA A 44 -5.21 0.57 -5.76
CA ALA A 44 -4.12 0.59 -6.72
C ALA A 44 -2.93 -0.28 -6.26
N LYS A 45 -2.58 -0.22 -4.97
CA LYS A 45 -1.53 -1.08 -4.38
C LYS A 45 -1.88 -2.56 -4.49
N THR A 46 -3.11 -2.95 -4.16
CA THR A 46 -3.55 -4.35 -4.29
C THR A 46 -3.49 -4.82 -5.75
N GLN A 47 -3.91 -3.98 -6.69
CA GLN A 47 -3.82 -4.31 -8.12
C GLN A 47 -2.37 -4.49 -8.58
N ALA A 48 -1.43 -3.68 -8.10
CA ALA A 48 -0.02 -3.85 -8.40
C ALA A 48 0.51 -5.18 -7.87
N ILE A 49 0.25 -5.51 -6.61
CA ILE A 49 0.66 -6.79 -6.00
C ILE A 49 0.09 -7.98 -6.77
N MET A 50 -1.18 -7.92 -7.19
CA MET A 50 -1.79 -9.00 -7.97
C MET A 50 -1.10 -9.18 -9.33
N ARG A 51 -0.70 -8.09 -9.99
CA ARG A 51 0.07 -8.14 -11.25
C ARG A 51 1.43 -8.79 -11.03
N ASP A 52 2.12 -8.43 -9.95
CA ASP A 52 3.42 -9.01 -9.61
C ASP A 52 3.30 -10.52 -9.32
N VAL A 53 2.26 -10.94 -8.59
CA VAL A 53 1.99 -12.37 -8.32
C VAL A 53 1.69 -13.12 -9.62
N MET A 54 0.86 -12.56 -10.50
CA MET A 54 0.57 -13.18 -11.80
C MET A 54 1.83 -13.37 -12.64
N ALA A 55 2.69 -12.34 -12.71
CA ALA A 55 3.97 -12.42 -13.42
C ALA A 55 4.89 -13.50 -12.84
N ALA A 56 4.94 -13.64 -11.50
CA ALA A 56 5.70 -14.67 -10.82
C ALA A 56 5.17 -16.09 -11.14
N VAL A 57 3.84 -16.24 -11.19
CA VAL A 57 3.19 -17.51 -11.56
C VAL A 57 3.49 -17.89 -13.00
N ASP A 58 3.45 -16.94 -13.94
CA ASP A 58 3.78 -17.19 -15.35
C ASP A 58 5.24 -17.60 -15.50
N THR A 59 6.16 -16.93 -14.79
CA THR A 59 7.59 -17.28 -14.79
C THR A 59 7.79 -18.70 -14.27
N PHE A 60 7.16 -19.06 -13.15
CA PHE A 60 7.24 -20.40 -12.59
C PHE A 60 6.74 -21.47 -13.56
N GLN A 61 5.63 -21.20 -14.27
CA GLN A 61 5.05 -22.13 -15.23
C GLN A 61 5.99 -22.39 -16.40
N VAL A 62 6.66 -21.36 -16.90
CA VAL A 62 7.68 -21.50 -17.97
C VAL A 62 8.84 -22.38 -17.50
N ASP A 63 9.33 -22.16 -16.27
CA ASP A 63 10.48 -22.87 -15.73
C ASP A 63 10.17 -24.34 -15.37
N ASN A 64 8.96 -24.61 -14.88
CA ASN A 64 8.60 -25.91 -14.29
C ASN A 64 7.57 -26.70 -15.12
N ASN A 65 7.12 -26.18 -16.26
CA ASN A 65 6.06 -26.73 -17.10
C ASN A 65 4.78 -27.13 -16.32
N ARG A 66 4.52 -26.47 -15.19
CA ARG A 66 3.36 -26.72 -14.33
C ARG A 66 2.97 -25.48 -13.54
N ALA A 67 1.69 -25.38 -13.16
CA ALA A 67 1.24 -24.32 -12.28
C ALA A 67 1.80 -24.49 -10.85
N PRO A 68 2.09 -23.38 -10.14
CA PRO A 68 2.46 -23.42 -8.73
C PRO A 68 1.26 -23.89 -7.88
N GLY A 69 1.53 -24.78 -6.94
CA GLY A 69 0.51 -25.45 -6.14
C GLY A 69 1.01 -26.77 -5.56
N PRO A 70 0.21 -27.41 -4.70
CA PRO A 70 0.53 -28.72 -4.15
C PRO A 70 0.74 -29.72 -5.28
N PHE A 71 1.70 -30.63 -5.09
CA PHE A 71 1.94 -31.71 -6.04
C PHE A 71 0.70 -32.61 -6.12
N SER A 72 0.37 -33.07 -7.34
CA SER A 72 -0.67 -34.08 -7.49
C SER A 72 -0.24 -35.37 -6.79
N GLN A 73 -1.18 -36.17 -6.27
CA GLN A 73 -0.86 -37.48 -5.68
C GLN A 73 -0.06 -38.37 -6.64
N LYS A 74 -0.30 -38.23 -7.95
CA LYS A 74 0.46 -38.92 -9.01
C LYS A 74 1.91 -38.47 -9.09
N ASP A 75 2.17 -37.18 -8.88
CA ASP A 75 3.52 -36.60 -8.90
C ASP A 75 4.25 -36.93 -7.59
N MET A 76 3.55 -36.92 -6.44
CA MET A 76 4.10 -37.31 -5.15
C MET A 76 4.56 -38.78 -5.11
N GLY A 77 3.94 -39.67 -5.90
CA GLY A 77 4.28 -41.09 -6.00
C GLY A 77 5.19 -41.46 -7.17
N ALA A 78 5.65 -40.48 -7.96
CA ALA A 78 6.55 -40.74 -9.09
C ALA A 78 7.93 -41.18 -8.60
N LYS A 79 8.48 -42.24 -9.19
CA LYS A 79 9.78 -42.83 -8.79
C LYS A 79 10.95 -41.83 -8.89
N GLU A 80 10.80 -40.77 -9.66
CA GLU A 80 11.77 -39.67 -9.79
C GLU A 80 11.92 -38.85 -8.50
N ASN A 81 10.87 -38.81 -7.65
CA ASN A 81 10.90 -38.18 -6.32
C ASN A 81 11.43 -39.10 -5.21
N ALA A 82 11.77 -40.36 -5.53
CA ALA A 82 12.42 -41.25 -4.56
C ALA A 82 13.91 -40.88 -4.35
N ASP A 83 14.54 -40.34 -5.38
CA ASP A 83 15.97 -39.96 -5.37
C ASP A 83 16.16 -38.46 -5.12
N GLN A 84 15.15 -37.64 -5.42
CA GLN A 84 15.15 -36.21 -5.13
C GLN A 84 14.44 -35.96 -3.82
N VAL A 85 15.22 -35.58 -2.79
CA VAL A 85 14.84 -35.09 -1.47
C VAL A 85 13.73 -34.01 -1.50
N GLY A 86 12.51 -34.43 -1.81
CA GLY A 86 11.30 -33.63 -1.71
C GLY A 86 10.60 -33.98 -0.41
N PHE A 87 11.00 -33.32 0.69
CA PHE A 87 10.29 -33.08 1.97
C PHE A 87 9.20 -34.06 2.49
N THR A 88 9.14 -35.34 2.10
CA THR A 88 8.04 -36.23 2.50
C THR A 88 8.45 -37.41 3.37
N GLN A 89 9.71 -37.50 3.84
CA GLN A 89 10.13 -38.68 4.61
C GLN A 89 10.97 -38.46 5.89
N MET A 90 11.49 -37.27 6.24
CA MET A 90 12.30 -37.15 7.47
C MET A 90 12.23 -35.77 8.15
N GLU A 91 11.16 -35.48 8.92
CA GLU A 91 11.23 -34.59 10.11
C GLU A 91 9.94 -34.71 10.95
N ASN A 92 9.58 -35.92 11.38
CA ASN A 92 8.63 -36.13 12.47
C ASN A 92 9.08 -37.40 13.20
N ALA A 93 10.14 -37.27 13.98
CA ALA A 93 10.55 -38.22 15.01
C ALA A 93 10.76 -37.44 16.31
#